data_AF-A0A0C3AXV4-F1
#
_entry.id   AF-A0A0C3AXV4-F1
#
_cell.length_a   1.000
_cell.length_b   1.000
_cell.length_c   1.000
_cell.angle_alpha   90.00
_cell.angle_beta   90.00
_cell.angle_gamma   90.00
#
_symmetry.space_group_name_H-M   'P 1'
#
loop_
_entity.id
_entity.type
_entity.pdbx_description
1 polymer ?
#
loop_
_entity_poly.entity_id
_entity_poly.type
_entity_poly.pdbx_seq_one_letter_code
_entity_poly.pdbx_strand_id
1 'polypeptide(L)'
;MLVLTHSTLVDSIYRHLSVADILSLNLVCSAVYAAVRKWLPAAYNVENHFRRFFDDPLSFRVMQARTGTIVSGSNALQFFERTYYPGSDLDLYVPCRETYAVAKWLQENNYVFTPDEEQLGALENTTTTAFFEEVAQRRVSIHDIRNADFDMGYCWSSVEVVFNFIHTSNPSLKVQMIVTEPQSAPVACILHFHSSTHELRSHCMFASY
;
A
#
# COMPACT_ATOMS: atom_id res chain seq x y z
N MET A 1 8.66 -5.54 -39.39
CA MET A 1 7.63 -5.77 -38.36
C MET A 1 7.70 -7.18 -37.73
N LEU A 2 8.85 -7.89 -37.82
CA LEU A 2 8.99 -9.28 -37.32
C LEU A 2 9.67 -9.35 -35.93
N VAL A 3 10.38 -8.31 -35.52
CA VAL A 3 11.21 -8.30 -34.31
C VAL A 3 10.37 -8.12 -33.04
N LEU A 4 9.24 -7.41 -33.13
CA LEU A 4 8.36 -7.09 -31.98
C LEU A 4 7.34 -8.18 -31.66
N THR A 5 7.39 -9.32 -32.34
CA THR A 5 6.48 -10.47 -32.11
C THR A 5 7.21 -11.76 -31.73
N HIS A 6 8.54 -11.74 -31.70
CA HIS A 6 9.37 -12.91 -31.36
C HIS A 6 9.71 -12.94 -29.86
N SER A 7 9.21 -13.95 -29.13
CA SER A 7 9.09 -13.93 -27.67
C SER A 7 10.35 -13.51 -26.90
N THR A 8 11.51 -14.09 -27.19
CA THR A 8 12.73 -13.84 -26.41
C THR A 8 13.37 -12.46 -26.63
N LEU A 9 13.35 -11.94 -27.85
CA LEU A 9 13.86 -10.59 -28.15
C LEU A 9 12.90 -9.51 -27.65
N VAL A 10 11.60 -9.77 -27.78
CA VAL A 10 10.54 -8.91 -27.29
C VAL A 10 10.59 -8.76 -25.77
N ASP A 11 10.79 -9.86 -25.05
CA ASP A 11 10.93 -9.83 -23.58
C ASP A 11 12.09 -8.93 -23.14
N SER A 12 13.23 -9.02 -23.82
CA SER A 12 14.40 -8.20 -23.51
C SER A 12 14.15 -6.72 -23.77
N ILE A 13 13.52 -6.37 -24.89
CA ILE A 13 13.19 -4.97 -25.21
C ILE A 13 12.17 -4.44 -24.19
N TYR A 14 11.07 -5.16 -23.97
CA TYR A 14 9.97 -4.70 -23.11
C TYR A 14 10.37 -4.53 -21.65
N ARG A 15 11.34 -5.31 -21.14
CA ARG A 15 11.89 -5.12 -19.79
C ARG A 15 12.49 -3.74 -19.56
N HIS A 16 13.04 -3.10 -20.60
CA HIS A 16 13.67 -1.79 -20.50
C HIS A 16 12.71 -0.61 -20.71
N LEU A 17 11.44 -0.87 -21.01
CA LEU A 17 10.44 0.16 -21.28
C LEU A 17 9.63 0.46 -20.03
N SER A 18 9.36 1.74 -19.74
CA SER A 18 8.45 2.10 -18.64
C SER A 18 7.02 1.60 -18.90
N VAL A 19 6.16 1.63 -17.87
CA VAL A 19 4.71 1.37 -18.04
C VAL A 19 4.14 2.27 -19.13
N ALA A 20 4.49 3.57 -19.11
CA ALA A 20 4.00 4.55 -20.07
C ALA A 20 4.44 4.22 -21.51
N ASP A 21 5.69 3.78 -21.69
CA ASP A 21 6.21 3.36 -23.00
C ASP A 21 5.47 2.13 -23.53
N ILE A 22 5.22 1.13 -22.68
CA ILE A 22 4.49 -0.09 -23.06
C ILE A 22 3.04 0.21 -23.42
N LEU A 23 2.38 1.10 -22.66
CA LEU A 23 1.03 1.56 -22.97
C LEU A 23 1.00 2.34 -24.29
N SER A 24 2.04 3.12 -24.58
CA SER A 24 2.17 3.81 -25.87
C SER A 24 2.40 2.83 -27.02
N LEU A 25 3.20 1.77 -26.80
CA LEU A 25 3.44 0.71 -27.79
C LEU A 25 2.17 -0.04 -28.18
N ASN A 26 1.22 -0.22 -27.26
CA ASN A 26 -0.08 -0.82 -27.57
C ASN A 26 -0.83 -0.12 -28.70
N LEU A 27 -0.54 1.17 -28.94
CA LEU A 27 -1.26 1.99 -29.91
C LEU A 27 -0.63 1.98 -31.31
N VAL A 28 0.55 1.36 -31.48
CA VAL A 28 1.31 1.43 -32.74
C VAL A 28 0.66 0.62 -33.86
N CYS A 29 0.38 -0.67 -33.60
CA CYS A 29 -0.33 -1.53 -34.55
C CYS A 29 -0.94 -2.76 -33.84
N SER A 30 -1.87 -3.44 -34.52
CA SER A 30 -2.57 -4.61 -33.99
C SER A 30 -1.63 -5.77 -33.62
N ALA A 31 -0.53 -5.96 -34.35
CA ALA A 31 0.46 -6.99 -34.06
C ALA A 31 1.22 -6.72 -32.75
N VAL A 32 1.67 -5.48 -32.54
CA VAL A 32 2.35 -5.07 -31.30
C VAL A 32 1.37 -5.08 -30.13
N TYR A 33 0.14 -4.61 -30.33
CA TYR A 33 -0.93 -4.72 -29.34
C TYR A 33 -1.13 -6.16 -28.86
N ALA A 34 -1.22 -7.12 -29.78
CA ALA A 34 -1.36 -8.54 -29.42
C ALA A 34 -0.13 -9.07 -28.66
N ALA A 35 1.09 -8.67 -29.07
CA ALA A 35 2.33 -9.06 -28.39
C ALA A 35 2.40 -8.52 -26.96
N VAL A 36 2.14 -7.23 -26.76
CA VAL A 36 2.11 -6.59 -25.44
C VAL A 36 1.03 -7.21 -24.55
N ARG A 37 -0.17 -7.46 -25.06
CA ARG A 37 -1.23 -8.12 -24.27
C ARG A 37 -0.87 -9.52 -23.82
N LYS A 38 -0.11 -10.27 -24.62
CA LYS A 38 0.41 -11.59 -24.24
C LYS A 38 1.51 -11.48 -23.17
N TRP A 39 2.30 -10.42 -23.21
CA TRP A 39 3.44 -10.20 -22.32
C TRP A 39 3.06 -9.64 -20.95
N LEU A 40 2.11 -8.69 -20.90
CA LEU A 40 1.71 -7.98 -19.68
C LEU A 40 1.43 -8.89 -18.47
N PRO A 41 0.66 -10.00 -18.58
CA PRO A 41 0.36 -10.84 -17.42
C PRO A 41 1.59 -11.52 -16.80
N ALA A 42 2.62 -11.79 -17.61
CA ALA A 42 3.88 -12.36 -17.12
C ALA A 42 4.78 -11.30 -16.49
N ALA A 43 4.77 -10.07 -17.03
CA ALA A 43 5.58 -8.97 -16.54
C ALA A 43 5.03 -8.32 -15.27
N TYR A 44 3.70 -8.23 -15.15
CA TYR A 44 2.98 -7.58 -14.06
C TYR A 44 2.10 -8.57 -13.30
N ASN A 45 2.75 -9.54 -12.66
CA ASN A 45 2.08 -10.55 -11.87
C ASN A 45 2.10 -10.16 -10.39
N VAL A 46 0.96 -9.67 -9.89
CA VAL A 46 0.79 -9.21 -8.51
C VAL A 46 1.00 -10.34 -7.49
N GLU A 47 0.61 -11.57 -7.83
CA GLU A 47 0.83 -12.72 -6.95
C GLU A 47 2.32 -13.00 -6.80
N ASN A 48 3.08 -13.01 -7.91
CA ASN A 48 4.55 -13.13 -7.85
C ASN A 48 5.18 -12.02 -7.02
N HIS A 49 4.68 -10.78 -7.16
CA HIS A 49 5.19 -9.64 -6.40
C HIS A 49 5.00 -9.84 -4.88
N PHE A 50 3.82 -10.33 -4.46
CA PHE A 50 3.52 -10.57 -3.05
C PHE A 50 4.05 -11.89 -2.48
N ARG A 51 4.50 -12.85 -3.31
CA ARG A 51 5.14 -14.10 -2.84
C ARG A 51 6.35 -13.88 -1.93
N ARG A 52 6.98 -12.70 -2.00
CA ARG A 52 8.07 -12.33 -1.09
C ARG A 52 7.58 -12.13 0.35
N PHE A 53 6.37 -11.64 0.53
CA PHE A 53 5.80 -11.27 1.83
C PHE A 53 4.87 -12.35 2.40
N PHE A 54 4.16 -13.07 1.53
CA PHE A 54 3.14 -14.03 1.95
C PHE A 54 3.29 -15.34 1.19
N ASP A 55 3.20 -16.45 1.92
CA ASP A 55 3.21 -17.81 1.35
C ASP A 55 1.99 -18.06 0.45
N ASP A 56 0.84 -17.47 0.80
CA ASP A 56 -0.39 -17.47 -0.01
C ASP A 56 -0.79 -16.04 -0.43
N PRO A 57 -0.24 -15.51 -1.54
CA PRO A 57 -0.63 -14.21 -2.09
C PRO A 57 -2.10 -14.09 -2.48
N LEU A 58 -2.77 -15.20 -2.80
CA LEU A 58 -4.17 -15.18 -3.18
C LEU A 58 -5.04 -14.86 -1.95
N SER A 59 -4.74 -15.48 -0.80
CA SER A 59 -5.43 -15.15 0.46
C SER A 59 -5.25 -13.68 0.84
N PHE A 60 -4.06 -13.09 0.61
CA PHE A 60 -3.82 -11.66 0.80
C PHE A 60 -4.71 -10.81 -0.11
N ARG A 61 -4.82 -11.16 -1.39
CA ARG A 61 -5.70 -10.45 -2.33
C ARG A 61 -7.18 -10.56 -1.96
N VAL A 62 -7.60 -11.70 -1.42
CA VAL A 62 -8.96 -11.87 -0.88
C VAL A 62 -9.19 -10.97 0.32
N MET A 63 -8.22 -10.87 1.23
CA MET A 63 -8.27 -9.93 2.36
C MET A 63 -8.41 -8.49 1.84
N GLN A 64 -7.55 -8.05 0.91
CA GLN A 64 -7.61 -6.72 0.31
C GLN A 64 -8.99 -6.41 -0.30
N ALA A 65 -9.56 -7.37 -1.04
CA ALA A 65 -10.86 -7.21 -1.67
C ALA A 65 -12.01 -7.08 -0.66
N ARG A 66 -11.90 -7.75 0.50
CA ARG A 66 -12.93 -7.70 1.57
C ARG A 66 -12.86 -6.42 2.39
N THR A 67 -11.66 -5.97 2.71
CA THR A 67 -11.44 -4.82 3.60
C THR A 67 -11.31 -3.51 2.83
N GLY A 68 -11.01 -3.55 1.54
CA GLY A 68 -10.62 -2.36 0.78
C GLY A 68 -9.20 -1.88 1.09
N THR A 69 -8.35 -2.75 1.63
CA THR A 69 -6.93 -2.45 1.88
C THR A 69 -6.16 -2.26 0.56
N ILE A 70 -5.42 -1.16 0.45
CA ILE A 70 -4.65 -0.82 -0.75
C ILE A 70 -3.16 -0.88 -0.44
N VAL A 71 -2.37 -1.48 -1.34
CA VAL A 71 -0.90 -1.38 -1.31
C VAL A 71 -0.48 -0.11 -2.02
N SER A 72 0.42 0.66 -1.41
CA SER A 72 0.98 1.88 -2.02
C SER A 72 2.49 1.99 -1.74
N GLY A 73 3.02 3.21 -1.82
CA GLY A 73 4.38 3.53 -1.45
C GLY A 73 5.42 2.84 -2.33
N SER A 74 6.55 2.51 -1.72
CA SER A 74 7.73 2.00 -2.44
C SER A 74 7.50 0.63 -3.10
N ASN A 75 6.60 -0.19 -2.57
CA ASN A 75 6.24 -1.48 -3.17
C ASN A 75 5.39 -1.32 -4.43
N ALA A 76 4.44 -0.38 -4.45
CA ALA A 76 3.68 -0.08 -5.66
C ALA A 76 4.59 0.38 -6.80
N LEU A 77 5.59 1.24 -6.50
CA LEU A 77 6.59 1.67 -7.48
C LEU A 77 7.44 0.50 -7.99
N GLN A 78 7.93 -0.36 -7.10
CA GLN A 78 8.67 -1.58 -7.49
C GLN A 78 7.89 -2.46 -8.46
N PHE A 79 6.58 -2.62 -8.23
CA PHE A 79 5.72 -3.38 -9.14
C PHE A 79 5.67 -2.75 -10.53
N PHE A 80 5.46 -1.44 -10.62
CA PHE A 80 5.36 -0.73 -11.90
C PHE A 80 6.69 -0.63 -12.65
N GLU A 81 7.78 -0.38 -11.93
CA GLU A 81 9.14 -0.33 -12.48
C GLU A 81 9.73 -1.71 -12.74
N ARG A 82 9.13 -2.78 -12.21
CA ARG A 82 9.61 -4.16 -12.28
C ARG A 82 11.04 -4.30 -11.78
N THR A 83 11.32 -3.64 -10.67
CA THR A 83 12.62 -3.59 -10.02
C THR A 83 12.50 -3.99 -8.55
N TYR A 84 13.63 -4.27 -7.91
CA TYR A 84 13.70 -4.65 -6.50
C TYR A 84 14.43 -3.56 -5.72
N TYR A 85 13.80 -3.06 -4.67
CA TYR A 85 14.42 -2.14 -3.71
C TYR A 85 14.75 -2.91 -2.43
N PRO A 86 16.04 -3.17 -2.15
CA PRO A 86 16.44 -3.84 -0.92
C PRO A 86 15.96 -3.07 0.31
N GLY A 87 15.42 -3.79 1.31
CA GLY A 87 14.97 -3.19 2.57
C GLY A 87 13.66 -2.39 2.49
N SER A 88 12.99 -2.34 1.35
CA SER A 88 11.68 -1.68 1.23
C SER A 88 10.58 -2.44 1.96
N ASP A 89 9.81 -1.70 2.76
CA ASP A 89 8.63 -2.16 3.50
C ASP A 89 7.40 -2.27 2.61
N LEU A 90 6.47 -3.15 2.97
CA LEU A 90 5.15 -3.24 2.34
C LEU A 90 4.15 -2.31 3.04
N ASP A 91 3.76 -1.24 2.36
CA ASP A 91 2.82 -0.24 2.87
C ASP A 91 1.37 -0.62 2.56
N LEU A 92 0.57 -0.86 3.61
CA LEU A 92 -0.86 -1.20 3.54
C LEU A 92 -1.70 -0.04 4.05
N TYR A 93 -2.46 0.61 3.19
CA TYR A 93 -3.45 1.61 3.58
C TYR A 93 -4.77 0.92 3.90
N VAL A 94 -5.19 0.99 5.15
CA VAL A 94 -6.32 0.23 5.71
C VAL A 94 -7.42 1.19 6.18
N PRO A 95 -8.69 0.98 5.80
CA PRO A 95 -9.78 1.74 6.38
C PRO A 95 -9.84 1.56 7.90
N CYS A 96 -10.05 2.64 8.66
CA CYS A 96 -10.12 2.63 10.13
C CYS A 96 -10.89 1.42 10.69
N ARG A 97 -12.14 1.23 10.23
CA ARG A 97 -13.04 0.15 10.67
C ARG A 97 -12.53 -1.28 10.45
N GLU A 98 -11.60 -1.47 9.51
CA GLU A 98 -11.05 -2.79 9.15
C GLU A 98 -9.72 -3.08 9.86
N THR A 99 -9.28 -2.17 10.75
CA THR A 99 -7.99 -2.27 11.47
C THR A 99 -7.81 -3.64 12.11
N TYR A 100 -8.75 -4.06 12.96
CA TYR A 100 -8.66 -5.34 13.63
C TYR A 100 -8.59 -6.53 12.65
N ALA A 101 -9.40 -6.51 11.59
CA ALA A 101 -9.45 -7.60 10.61
C ALA A 101 -8.12 -7.77 9.88
N VAL A 102 -7.49 -6.67 9.45
CA VAL A 102 -6.20 -6.70 8.76
C VAL A 102 -5.06 -7.08 9.69
N ALA A 103 -5.01 -6.49 10.89
CA ALA A 103 -4.00 -6.79 11.90
C ALA A 103 -4.01 -8.28 12.29
N LYS A 104 -5.21 -8.83 12.52
CA LYS A 104 -5.39 -10.26 12.78
C LYS A 104 -4.93 -11.12 11.62
N TRP A 105 -5.29 -10.76 10.38
CA TRP A 105 -4.85 -11.51 9.20
C TRP A 105 -3.32 -11.54 9.08
N LEU A 106 -2.63 -10.42 9.35
CA LEU A 106 -1.16 -10.37 9.37
C LEU A 106 -0.58 -11.32 10.44
N GLN A 107 -1.16 -11.33 11.64
CA GLN A 107 -0.74 -12.24 12.72
C GLN A 107 -0.90 -13.71 12.35
N GLU A 108 -2.00 -14.06 11.67
CA GLU A 108 -2.23 -15.41 11.15
C GLU A 108 -1.27 -15.79 10.01
N ASN A 109 -0.64 -14.80 9.37
CA ASN A 109 0.32 -14.98 8.26
C ASN A 109 1.76 -14.68 8.69
N ASN A 110 2.14 -15.09 9.91
CA ASN A 110 3.51 -15.07 10.44
C ASN A 110 4.10 -13.66 10.67
N TYR A 111 3.28 -12.64 10.84
CA TYR A 111 3.75 -11.30 11.23
C TYR A 111 3.47 -10.99 12.70
N VAL A 112 4.42 -10.33 13.37
CA VAL A 112 4.28 -9.91 14.76
C VAL A 112 4.25 -8.39 14.82
N PHE A 113 3.25 -7.87 15.53
CA PHE A 113 3.13 -6.44 15.80
C PHE A 113 4.29 -5.96 16.68
N THR A 114 4.93 -4.87 16.27
CA THR A 114 6.04 -4.22 16.98
C THR A 114 5.64 -2.79 17.31
N PRO A 115 5.18 -2.51 18.54
CA PRO A 115 4.77 -1.17 18.95
C PRO A 115 5.95 -0.21 19.06
N ASP A 116 5.73 1.06 18.75
CA ASP A 116 6.64 2.14 19.12
C ASP A 116 6.47 2.58 20.60
N GLU A 117 7.24 3.57 21.05
CA GLU A 117 7.20 4.04 22.45
C GLU A 117 5.83 4.58 22.87
N GLU A 118 5.11 5.26 21.98
CA GLU A 118 3.78 5.81 22.26
C GLU A 118 2.75 4.68 22.38
N GLN A 119 2.81 3.71 21.45
CA GLN A 119 1.94 2.54 21.43
C GLN A 119 2.21 1.60 22.61
N LEU A 120 3.45 1.50 23.09
CA LEU A 120 3.79 0.75 24.29
C LEU A 120 3.05 1.29 25.51
N GLY A 121 2.97 2.62 25.67
CA GLY A 121 2.19 3.26 26.73
C GLY A 121 0.70 2.93 26.67
N ALA A 122 0.11 2.91 25.46
CA ALA A 122 -1.28 2.51 25.26
C ALA A 122 -1.52 1.03 25.62
N LEU A 123 -0.53 0.17 25.41
CA LEU A 123 -0.60 -1.27 25.71
C LEU A 123 -0.37 -1.60 27.20
N GLU A 124 0.13 -0.69 28.04
CA GLU A 124 0.37 -0.97 29.46
C GLU A 124 -0.88 -1.50 30.19
N ASN A 125 -2.06 -1.03 29.77
CA ASN A 125 -3.34 -1.37 30.38
C ASN A 125 -4.29 -2.16 29.46
N THR A 126 -3.83 -2.57 28.27
CA THR A 126 -4.71 -3.24 27.29
C THR A 126 -3.98 -4.31 26.49
N THR A 127 -4.74 -5.22 25.89
CA THR A 127 -4.17 -6.23 24.99
C THR A 127 -4.01 -5.66 23.58
N THR A 128 -3.07 -6.19 22.79
CA THR A 128 -2.91 -5.78 21.37
C THR A 128 -4.20 -5.94 20.57
N THR A 129 -4.98 -6.98 20.85
CA THR A 129 -6.31 -7.21 20.24
C THR A 129 -7.28 -6.09 20.60
N ALA A 130 -7.41 -5.77 21.89
CA ALA A 130 -8.29 -4.69 22.34
C ALA A 130 -7.85 -3.33 21.77
N PHE A 131 -6.54 -3.08 21.63
CA PHE A 131 -6.03 -1.86 21.02
C PHE A 131 -6.45 -1.73 19.55
N PHE A 132 -6.33 -2.80 18.75
CA PHE A 132 -6.80 -2.79 17.36
C PHE A 132 -8.32 -2.63 17.25
N GLU A 133 -9.09 -3.24 18.14
CA GLU A 133 -10.54 -3.10 18.20
C GLU A 133 -10.96 -1.68 18.57
N GLU A 134 -10.27 -1.04 19.52
CA GLU A 134 -10.51 0.35 19.91
C GLU A 134 -10.32 1.27 18.70
N VAL A 135 -9.20 1.14 17.98
CA VAL A 135 -8.95 1.91 16.76
C VAL A 135 -10.04 1.64 15.72
N ALA A 136 -10.43 0.38 15.51
CA ALA A 136 -11.48 0.03 14.56
C ALA A 136 -12.87 0.61 14.90
N GLN A 137 -13.11 0.90 16.19
CA GLN A 137 -14.37 1.46 16.67
C GLN A 137 -14.37 2.99 16.74
N ARG A 138 -13.25 3.66 16.43
CA ARG A 138 -13.19 5.12 16.43
C ARG A 138 -14.23 5.68 15.47
N ARG A 139 -15.10 6.53 16.03
CA ARG A 139 -16.15 7.23 15.29
C ARG A 139 -15.81 8.71 15.21
N VAL A 140 -16.33 9.32 14.17
CA VAL A 140 -16.40 10.77 14.03
C VAL A 140 -17.34 11.33 15.09
N SER A 141 -16.91 12.32 15.86
CA SER A 141 -17.85 13.09 16.66
C SER A 141 -18.71 13.93 15.70
N ILE A 142 -20.03 13.91 15.85
CA ILE A 142 -20.95 14.76 15.06
C ILE A 142 -20.60 16.26 15.21
N HIS A 143 -19.89 16.64 16.28
CA HIS A 143 -19.36 18.00 16.48
C HIS A 143 -18.21 18.37 15.52
N ASP A 144 -17.41 17.41 15.07
CA ASP A 144 -16.29 17.68 14.15
C ASP A 144 -16.78 18.05 12.74
N ILE A 145 -17.94 17.50 12.34
CA ILE A 145 -18.57 17.80 11.05
C ILE A 145 -19.09 19.24 10.99
N ARG A 146 -19.56 19.80 12.12
CA ARG A 146 -20.11 21.17 12.18
C ARG A 146 -19.03 22.26 12.25
N ASN A 147 -17.84 21.94 12.75
CA ASN A 147 -16.72 22.88 12.81
C ASN A 147 -15.86 22.88 11.54
N ALA A 148 -16.04 21.89 10.66
CA ALA A 148 -15.33 21.80 9.37
C ALA A 148 -15.67 22.93 8.39
N ASP A 149 -16.75 23.70 8.61
CA ASP A 149 -17.13 24.84 7.78
C ASP A 149 -16.39 26.15 8.11
N PHE A 150 -15.58 26.22 9.19
CA PHE A 150 -15.02 27.51 9.66
C PHE A 150 -13.52 27.58 9.95
N ASP A 151 -12.73 26.52 9.74
CA ASP A 151 -11.27 26.61 9.90
C ASP A 151 -10.53 26.11 8.63
N MET A 152 -10.33 27.04 7.69
CA MET A 152 -9.55 26.84 6.47
C MET A 152 -8.05 26.76 6.79
N GLY A 153 -7.63 25.64 7.35
CA GLY A 153 -6.24 25.18 7.41
C GLY A 153 -6.22 23.71 7.05
N TYR A 154 -5.86 23.38 5.80
CA TYR A 154 -5.75 22.02 5.25
C TYR A 154 -4.68 21.17 5.98
N CYS A 155 -4.93 20.80 7.23
CA CYS A 155 -4.15 19.78 7.94
C CYS A 155 -5.07 18.58 8.21
N TRP A 156 -5.61 17.99 7.13
CA TRP A 156 -6.20 16.66 7.19
C TRP A 156 -5.07 15.63 7.13
N SER A 157 -4.51 15.26 8.28
CA SER A 157 -3.69 14.05 8.36
C SER A 157 -4.58 12.86 8.04
N SER A 158 -4.66 12.45 6.78
CA SER A 158 -5.53 11.33 6.37
C SER A 158 -5.15 9.97 6.99
N VAL A 159 -4.06 9.94 7.78
CA VAL A 159 -3.55 8.81 8.57
C VAL A 159 -3.94 9.01 10.03
N GLU A 160 -4.61 8.00 10.59
CA GLU A 160 -4.99 7.91 12.00
C GLU A 160 -3.83 7.37 12.85
N VAL A 161 -3.22 6.26 12.41
CA VAL A 161 -2.14 5.57 13.13
C VAL A 161 -1.39 4.64 12.17
N VAL A 162 -0.12 4.36 12.46
CA VAL A 162 0.69 3.39 11.73
C VAL A 162 1.12 2.26 12.66
N PHE A 163 0.84 1.02 12.27
CA PHE A 163 1.29 -0.18 12.98
C PHE A 163 2.41 -0.88 12.19
N ASN A 164 3.49 -1.23 12.87
CA ASN A 164 4.60 -1.96 12.27
C ASN A 164 4.48 -3.46 12.56
N PHE A 165 4.63 -4.27 11.52
CA PHE A 165 4.58 -5.72 11.59
C PHE A 165 5.86 -6.30 10.99
N ILE A 166 6.49 -7.24 11.68
CA ILE A 166 7.74 -7.88 11.25
C ILE A 166 7.51 -9.38 11.10
N HIS A 167 7.98 -9.97 10.00
CA HIS A 167 7.83 -11.40 9.75
C HIS A 167 8.66 -12.22 10.74
N THR A 168 8.07 -13.27 11.33
CA THR A 168 8.67 -14.09 12.40
C THR A 168 9.96 -14.78 11.97
N SER A 169 10.02 -15.29 10.74
CA SER A 169 11.20 -16.00 10.22
C SER A 169 12.18 -15.13 9.44
N ASN A 170 11.79 -13.91 9.06
CA ASN A 170 12.61 -13.02 8.24
C ASN A 170 12.42 -11.56 8.66
N PRO A 171 13.26 -11.06 9.58
CA PRO A 171 13.15 -9.68 10.08
C PRO A 171 13.31 -8.58 9.02
N SER A 172 13.82 -8.91 7.83
CA SER A 172 13.90 -7.95 6.70
C SER A 172 12.57 -7.74 5.98
N LEU A 173 11.56 -8.56 6.27
CA LEU A 173 10.21 -8.40 5.73
C LEU A 173 9.37 -7.66 6.75
N LYS A 174 9.19 -6.37 6.51
CA LYS A 174 8.37 -5.47 7.31
C LYS A 174 7.14 -5.04 6.52
N VAL A 175 6.01 -4.99 7.22
CA VAL A 175 4.73 -4.49 6.73
C VAL A 175 4.35 -3.28 7.59
N GLN A 176 4.08 -2.15 6.95
CA GLN A 176 3.54 -0.97 7.61
C GLN A 176 2.05 -0.90 7.32
N MET A 177 1.25 -1.04 8.36
CA MET A 177 -0.20 -0.92 8.30
C MET A 177 -0.59 0.51 8.66
N ILE A 178 -0.87 1.30 7.63
CA ILE A 178 -1.24 2.71 7.70
C ILE A 178 -2.76 2.79 7.77
N VAL A 179 -3.28 3.03 8.96
CA VAL A 179 -4.73 3.15 9.19
C VAL A 179 -5.17 4.55 8.78
N THR A 180 -6.17 4.64 7.92
CA THR A 180 -6.75 5.93 7.56
C THR A 180 -7.70 6.44 8.63
N GLU A 181 -7.90 7.76 8.68
CA GLU A 181 -8.94 8.36 9.52
C GLU A 181 -10.33 7.74 9.25
N PRO A 182 -11.25 7.72 10.23
CA PRO A 182 -12.58 7.12 10.09
C PRO A 182 -13.41 7.63 8.89
N GLN A 183 -13.19 8.87 8.44
CA GLN A 183 -13.88 9.47 7.27
C GLN A 183 -13.12 9.31 5.95
N SER A 184 -11.86 8.90 6.00
CA SER A 184 -10.99 8.88 4.84
C SER A 184 -10.96 7.48 4.22
N ALA A 185 -11.09 7.43 2.90
CA ALA A 185 -10.84 6.21 2.14
C ALA A 185 -9.32 6.05 1.91
N PRO A 186 -8.78 4.82 1.89
CA PRO A 186 -7.38 4.54 1.55
C PRO A 186 -6.87 5.30 0.33
N VAL A 187 -7.65 5.34 -0.76
CA VAL A 187 -7.28 6.07 -1.97
C VAL A 187 -7.16 7.58 -1.75
N ALA A 188 -8.02 8.19 -0.93
CA ALA A 188 -7.96 9.62 -0.62
C ALA A 188 -6.69 9.93 0.19
N CYS A 189 -6.37 9.08 1.17
CA CYS A 189 -5.14 9.20 1.94
C CYS A 189 -3.89 9.10 1.06
N ILE A 190 -3.85 8.13 0.14
CA ILE A 190 -2.74 7.96 -0.81
C ILE A 190 -2.61 9.20 -1.71
N LEU A 191 -3.72 9.65 -2.30
CA LEU A 191 -3.71 10.82 -3.18
C LEU A 191 -3.27 12.07 -2.42
N HIS A 192 -3.70 12.28 -1.18
CA HIS A 192 -3.27 13.41 -0.35
C HIS A 192 -1.75 13.40 -0.10
N PHE A 193 -1.20 12.23 0.25
CA PHE A 193 0.24 12.07 0.45
C PHE A 193 1.05 12.41 -0.81
N HIS A 194 0.57 11.99 -2.00
CA HIS A 194 1.28 12.27 -3.25
C HIS A 194 0.97 13.65 -3.87
N SER A 195 -0.16 14.28 -3.55
CA SER A 195 -0.57 15.60 -4.09
C SER A 195 0.01 16.79 -3.32
N SER A 196 0.48 16.59 -2.09
CA SER A 196 1.06 17.64 -1.24
C SER A 196 2.50 18.06 -1.65
N THR A 197 3.00 17.57 -2.79
CA THR A 197 4.33 17.95 -3.31
C THR A 197 4.38 19.30 -4.03
N HIS A 198 3.30 20.11 -4.03
CA HIS A 198 3.33 21.41 -4.73
C HIS A 198 2.97 22.68 -3.96
N GLU A 199 2.50 22.65 -2.70
CA GLU A 199 2.30 23.91 -1.95
C GLU A 199 2.67 23.81 -0.46
N LEU A 200 3.65 24.64 -0.09
CA LEU A 200 3.95 25.18 1.24
C LEU A 200 4.17 24.19 2.39
N ARG A 201 5.44 23.78 2.53
CA ARG A 201 6.01 23.35 3.81
C ARG A 201 5.73 24.39 4.89
N SER A 202 4.97 24.00 5.89
CA SER A 202 5.11 24.48 7.27
C SER A 202 4.53 23.42 8.19
N HIS A 203 5.42 22.67 8.85
CA HIS A 203 5.11 21.81 10.01
C HIS A 203 4.32 20.51 9.76
N CYS A 204 4.97 19.52 9.14
CA CYS A 204 4.94 18.14 9.66
C CYS A 204 6.12 17.36 9.08
N MET A 205 7.14 17.16 9.92
CA MET A 205 8.20 16.18 9.69
C MET A 205 7.61 14.79 9.93
N PHE A 206 7.43 14.01 8.87
CA PHE A 206 7.58 12.56 8.99
C PHE A 206 8.96 12.22 8.45
N ALA A 207 9.85 11.87 9.38
CA ALA A 207 11.20 11.44 9.09
C ALA A 207 11.14 10.13 8.31
N SER A 208 11.69 10.17 7.10
CA SER A 208 12.08 8.98 6.36
C SER A 208 13.33 8.38 7.01
N TYR A 209 13.28 7.11 7.36
CA TYR A 209 14.45 6.24 7.52
C TYR A 209 14.17 4.93 6.80
#